data_AF-A0A0B7FDW4-F1
#
_entry.id   AF-A0A0B7FDW4-F1
#
_cell.length_a   1.000
_cell.length_b   1.000
_cell.length_c   1.000
_cell.angle_alpha   90.00
_cell.angle_beta   90.00
_cell.angle_gamma   90.00
#
_symmetry.space_group_name_H-M   'P 1'
#
loop_
_entity.id
_entity.type
_entity.pdbx_description
1 polymer ?
#
loop_
_entity_poly.entity_id
_entity_poly.type
_entity_poly.pdbx_seq_one_letter_code
_entity_poly.pdbx_strand_id
1 'polypeptide(L)'
;MLFRISFIASMAAAVFAAPSLYLVGDSTMASHSASEGIQGWGVKIPQYLQDITVVNKAVSGRSARSYWREGKWTAVQNSLKSGDFVIIEFGHNDGGSPSTSDRASVGGEGTDTQTVTLADGTVETVYTWPTYVGWMIDGAKSKGATAIVSGQTPNNPYENSSTIINSPPRFVGYAKNIAAKKGVPYVDHFASSISLYTKLGKSVTESYFPQDHTHTNDAGANQVAWSFLSGLKCPAAAGALSQYVNSVGQGAGARC
;
A
#
# COMPACT_ATOMS: atom_id res chain seq x y z
N MET A 1 63.32 12.57 20.72
CA MET A 1 62.73 11.80 19.60
C MET A 1 61.33 11.36 20.04
N LEU A 2 60.27 12.05 19.60
CA LEU A 2 58.89 11.64 19.89
C LEU A 2 58.41 10.70 18.77
N PHE A 3 58.12 9.44 19.10
CA PHE A 3 57.44 8.51 18.20
C PHE A 3 55.94 8.83 18.18
N ARG A 4 55.44 9.31 17.03
CA ARG A 4 54.00 9.40 16.76
C ARG A 4 53.52 8.05 16.23
N ILE A 5 52.71 7.35 17.01
CA ILE A 5 52.00 6.16 16.57
C ILE A 5 50.71 6.66 15.89
N SER A 6 50.65 6.60 14.57
CA SER A 6 49.43 6.82 13.81
C SER A 6 48.60 5.54 13.80
N PHE A 7 47.46 5.54 14.50
CA PHE A 7 46.45 4.51 14.34
C PHE A 7 45.70 4.72 13.03
N ILE A 8 45.86 3.80 12.08
CA ILE A 8 45.00 3.71 10.90
C ILE A 8 43.73 2.98 11.35
N ALA A 9 42.65 3.73 11.59
CA ALA A 9 41.33 3.15 11.77
C ALA A 9 40.84 2.63 10.41
N SER A 10 40.86 1.32 10.21
CA SER A 10 40.24 0.67 9.06
C SER A 10 38.73 0.80 9.20
N MET A 11 38.11 1.75 8.48
CA MET A 11 36.66 1.78 8.31
C MET A 11 36.25 0.61 7.43
N ALA A 12 35.85 -0.50 8.05
CA ALA A 12 35.10 -1.53 7.33
C ALA A 12 33.78 -0.90 6.88
N ALA A 13 33.63 -0.66 5.58
CA ALA A 13 32.35 -0.30 5.01
C ALA A 13 31.41 -1.48 5.24
N ALA A 14 30.43 -1.31 6.13
CA ALA A 14 29.37 -2.29 6.29
C ALA A 14 28.61 -2.37 4.96
N VAL A 15 28.76 -3.49 4.25
CA VAL A 15 27.89 -3.80 3.12
C VAL A 15 26.52 -4.13 3.71
N PHE A 16 25.65 -3.12 3.79
CA PHE A 16 24.26 -3.35 4.16
C PHE A 16 23.62 -4.19 3.05
N ALA A 17 22.99 -5.30 3.44
CA ALA A 17 22.18 -6.07 2.52
C ALA A 17 21.10 -5.16 1.91
N ALA A 18 20.82 -5.30 0.62
CA ALA A 18 19.77 -4.54 -0.06
C ALA A 18 18.44 -4.69 0.71
N PRO A 19 17.71 -3.59 0.96
CA PRO A 19 16.47 -3.66 1.72
C PRO A 19 15.39 -4.42 0.96
N SER A 20 14.36 -4.84 1.69
CA SER A 20 13.14 -5.37 1.10
C SER A 20 12.01 -4.34 1.18
N LEU A 21 11.17 -4.29 0.14
CA LEU A 21 9.91 -3.57 0.11
C LEU A 21 8.76 -4.55 0.24
N TYR A 22 8.11 -4.57 1.41
CA TYR A 22 6.93 -5.38 1.65
C TYR A 22 5.67 -4.63 1.19
N LEU A 23 4.83 -5.32 0.40
CA LEU A 23 3.54 -4.80 -0.04
C LEU A 23 2.43 -5.47 0.78
N VAL A 24 1.68 -4.68 1.53
CA VAL A 24 0.60 -5.14 2.41
C VAL A 24 -0.71 -4.51 1.94
N GLY A 25 -1.61 -5.35 1.42
CA GLY A 25 -2.87 -4.88 0.85
C GLY A 25 -3.81 -6.01 0.41
N ASP A 26 -4.70 -5.67 -0.53
CA ASP A 26 -5.81 -6.53 -0.99
C ASP A 26 -5.62 -7.06 -2.43
N SER A 27 -6.72 -7.48 -3.09
CA SER A 27 -6.70 -8.03 -4.45
C SER A 27 -6.14 -7.05 -5.49
N THR A 28 -6.34 -5.74 -5.29
CA THR A 28 -5.83 -4.73 -6.24
C THR A 28 -4.31 -4.63 -6.23
N MET A 29 -3.65 -5.17 -5.22
CA MET A 29 -2.19 -5.23 -5.06
C MET A 29 -1.64 -6.66 -5.20
N ALA A 30 -2.43 -7.69 -4.90
CA ALA A 30 -2.02 -9.09 -4.82
C ALA A 30 -1.64 -9.72 -6.17
N SER A 31 -0.88 -10.81 -6.10
CA SER A 31 -0.63 -11.66 -7.27
C SER A 31 -1.83 -12.56 -7.55
N HIS A 32 -2.27 -12.55 -8.80
CA HIS A 32 -3.31 -13.44 -9.31
C HIS A 32 -2.75 -14.41 -10.37
N SER A 33 -3.37 -15.58 -10.48
CA SER A 33 -3.06 -16.57 -11.51
C SER A 33 -3.53 -16.08 -12.88
N ALA A 34 -2.86 -16.54 -13.95
CA ALA A 34 -3.23 -16.14 -15.31
C ALA A 34 -4.69 -16.50 -15.67
N SER A 35 -5.22 -17.61 -15.11
CA SER A 35 -6.61 -18.05 -15.31
C SER A 35 -7.64 -17.11 -14.71
N GLU A 36 -7.27 -16.28 -13.74
CA GLU A 36 -8.19 -15.30 -13.15
C GLU A 36 -8.39 -14.09 -14.05
N GLY A 37 -7.55 -13.85 -15.06
CA GLY A 37 -7.72 -12.72 -16.01
C GLY A 37 -7.55 -11.32 -15.42
N ILE A 38 -7.19 -11.21 -14.14
CA ILE A 38 -6.92 -9.98 -13.40
C ILE A 38 -5.48 -10.02 -12.83
N GLN A 39 -4.95 -8.87 -12.44
CA GLN A 39 -3.66 -8.75 -11.79
C GLN A 39 -3.63 -7.53 -10.85
N GLY A 40 -2.90 -7.66 -9.73
CA GLY A 40 -2.67 -6.56 -8.81
C GLY A 40 -1.41 -5.75 -9.15
N TRP A 41 -1.42 -4.47 -8.82
CA TRP A 41 -0.35 -3.52 -9.15
C TRP A 41 0.99 -3.87 -8.47
N GLY A 42 0.95 -4.57 -7.34
CA GLY A 42 2.14 -5.00 -6.61
C GLY A 42 3.01 -6.01 -7.39
N VAL A 43 2.43 -6.71 -8.38
CA VAL A 43 3.20 -7.56 -9.30
C VAL A 43 3.98 -6.74 -10.33
N LYS A 44 3.54 -5.51 -10.59
CA LYS A 44 4.10 -4.64 -11.64
C LYS A 44 5.15 -3.68 -11.12
N ILE A 45 5.07 -3.25 -9.86
CA ILE A 45 6.02 -2.28 -9.32
C ILE A 45 7.51 -2.71 -9.39
N PRO A 46 7.92 -4.00 -9.29
CA PRO A 46 9.35 -4.35 -9.28
C PRO A 46 10.12 -3.87 -10.52
N GLN A 47 9.47 -3.77 -11.68
CA GLN A 47 10.13 -3.34 -12.93
C GLN A 47 10.58 -1.87 -12.90
N TYR A 48 10.04 -1.06 -11.97
CA TYR A 48 10.34 0.36 -11.82
C TYR A 48 11.30 0.65 -10.67
N LEU A 49 11.79 -0.40 -10.00
CA LEU A 49 12.68 -0.30 -8.87
C LEU A 49 14.07 -0.86 -9.20
N GLN A 50 15.04 -0.48 -8.38
CA GLN A 50 16.42 -0.98 -8.39
C GLN A 50 16.93 -1.11 -6.96
N ASP A 51 17.92 -1.99 -6.75
CA ASP A 51 18.63 -2.15 -5.47
C ASP A 51 17.73 -2.41 -4.25
N ILE A 52 16.53 -2.95 -4.48
CA ILE A 52 15.53 -3.30 -3.47
C ILE A 52 14.78 -4.57 -3.89
N THR A 53 14.51 -5.48 -2.95
CA THR A 53 13.74 -6.70 -3.21
C THR A 53 12.26 -6.47 -2.90
N VAL A 54 11.36 -6.66 -3.85
CA VAL A 54 9.91 -6.54 -3.60
C VAL A 54 9.36 -7.86 -3.07
N VAL A 55 8.67 -7.80 -1.94
CA VAL A 55 8.00 -8.93 -1.30
C VAL A 55 6.50 -8.65 -1.24
N ASN A 56 5.75 -9.12 -2.24
CA ASN A 56 4.32 -8.91 -2.28
C ASN A 56 3.61 -9.85 -1.28
N LYS A 57 3.00 -9.26 -0.24
CA LYS A 57 2.24 -9.94 0.81
C LYS A 57 0.77 -9.55 0.81
N ALA A 58 0.31 -8.81 -0.20
CA ALA A 58 -1.10 -8.52 -0.38
C ALA A 58 -1.89 -9.81 -0.64
N VAL A 59 -3.12 -9.86 -0.14
CA VAL A 59 -3.98 -11.04 -0.25
C VAL A 59 -5.37 -10.64 -0.68
N SER A 60 -5.86 -11.29 -1.73
CA SER A 60 -7.20 -11.06 -2.27
C SER A 60 -8.30 -11.16 -1.19
N GLY A 61 -9.24 -10.23 -1.26
CA GLY A 61 -10.39 -10.13 -0.37
C GLY A 61 -10.08 -9.67 1.06
N ARG A 62 -8.85 -9.25 1.38
CA ARG A 62 -8.53 -8.79 2.74
C ARG A 62 -8.81 -7.30 2.93
N SER A 63 -9.20 -6.98 4.14
CA SER A 63 -9.36 -5.66 4.73
C SER A 63 -8.27 -5.46 5.79
N ALA A 64 -8.08 -4.25 6.31
CA ALA A 64 -7.12 -4.02 7.39
C ALA A 64 -7.43 -4.90 8.62
N ARG A 65 -8.73 -5.04 8.96
CA ARG A 65 -9.22 -5.92 10.04
C ARG A 65 -8.91 -7.38 9.78
N SER A 66 -9.35 -7.93 8.64
CA SER A 66 -9.20 -9.37 8.36
C SER A 66 -7.73 -9.76 8.16
N TYR A 67 -6.93 -8.89 7.53
CA TYR A 67 -5.49 -9.08 7.40
C TYR A 67 -4.79 -9.14 8.77
N TRP A 68 -5.21 -8.30 9.70
CA TRP A 68 -4.75 -8.33 11.09
C TRP A 68 -5.18 -9.60 11.81
N ARG A 69 -6.49 -9.89 11.84
CA ARG A 69 -7.08 -11.04 12.54
C ARG A 69 -6.48 -12.37 12.07
N GLU A 70 -6.25 -12.54 10.77
CA GLU A 70 -5.69 -13.77 10.20
C GLU A 70 -4.17 -13.91 10.44
N GLY A 71 -3.54 -13.02 11.22
CA GLY A 71 -2.12 -13.09 11.54
C GLY A 71 -1.19 -12.79 10.37
N LYS A 72 -1.72 -12.29 9.24
CA LYS A 72 -0.91 -11.98 8.06
C LYS A 72 0.05 -10.83 8.34
N TRP A 73 -0.42 -9.82 9.07
CA TRP A 73 0.46 -8.75 9.55
C TRP A 73 1.57 -9.30 10.45
N THR A 74 1.24 -10.16 11.41
CA THR A 74 2.24 -10.79 12.29
C THR A 74 3.33 -11.51 11.50
N ALA A 75 2.97 -12.24 10.43
CA ALA A 75 3.93 -12.90 9.56
C ALA A 75 4.85 -11.91 8.81
N VAL A 76 4.30 -10.78 8.33
CA VAL A 76 5.09 -9.70 7.73
C VAL A 76 6.04 -9.11 8.77
N GLN A 77 5.52 -8.66 9.91
CA GLN A 77 6.30 -8.02 10.97
C GLN A 77 7.45 -8.89 11.47
N ASN A 78 7.25 -10.21 11.55
CA ASN A 78 8.31 -11.15 11.94
C ASN A 78 9.41 -11.31 10.87
N SER A 79 9.13 -10.97 9.62
CA SER A 79 10.09 -11.03 8.51
C SER A 79 10.86 -9.73 8.30
N LEU A 80 10.37 -8.61 8.86
CA LEU A 80 10.98 -7.29 8.70
C LEU A 80 12.34 -7.19 9.38
N LYS A 81 13.27 -6.52 8.71
CA LYS A 81 14.58 -6.13 9.20
C LYS A 81 14.72 -4.61 9.21
N SER A 82 15.67 -4.11 9.99
CA SER A 82 15.99 -2.69 10.00
C SER A 82 16.45 -2.24 8.61
N GLY A 83 15.88 -1.14 8.12
CA GLY A 83 16.11 -0.63 6.76
C GLY A 83 15.10 -1.10 5.71
N ASP A 84 14.25 -2.09 6.01
CA ASP A 84 13.16 -2.49 5.12
C ASP A 84 12.10 -1.39 4.99
N PHE A 85 11.26 -1.50 3.95
CA PHE A 85 10.10 -0.65 3.71
C PHE A 85 8.83 -1.48 3.74
N VAL A 86 7.72 -0.86 4.15
CA VAL A 86 6.39 -1.47 4.12
C VAL A 86 5.40 -0.49 3.53
N ILE A 87 4.79 -0.82 2.39
CA ILE A 87 3.62 -0.12 1.87
C ILE A 87 2.37 -0.78 2.44
N ILE A 88 1.49 0.03 3.04
CA ILE A 88 0.20 -0.41 3.57
C ILE A 88 -0.92 0.28 2.77
N GLU A 89 -1.74 -0.50 2.06
CA GLU A 89 -2.85 -0.03 1.25
C GLU A 89 -4.08 -0.93 1.44
N PHE A 90 -5.12 -0.40 2.05
CA PHE A 90 -6.42 -1.08 2.23
C PHE A 90 -7.56 -0.09 2.04
N GLY A 91 -8.77 -0.61 1.87
CA GLY A 91 -9.99 0.18 1.85
C GLY A 91 -11.13 -0.46 1.06
N HIS A 92 -10.83 -1.18 -0.03
CA HIS A 92 -11.83 -1.80 -0.90
C HIS A 92 -12.75 -2.77 -0.16
N ASN A 93 -12.19 -3.54 0.79
CA ASN A 93 -12.89 -4.56 1.55
C ASN A 93 -13.32 -4.10 2.95
N ASP A 94 -13.01 -2.86 3.34
CA ASP A 94 -13.16 -2.38 4.72
C ASP A 94 -14.53 -1.74 5.00
N GLY A 95 -15.34 -1.57 3.94
CA GLY A 95 -16.70 -1.02 4.00
C GLY A 95 -17.72 -1.92 4.72
N GLY A 96 -18.93 -1.38 4.92
CA GLY A 96 -20.02 -2.10 5.59
C GLY A 96 -20.02 -1.93 7.11
N SER A 97 -20.67 -2.89 7.79
CA SER A 97 -20.79 -2.96 9.25
C SER A 97 -20.13 -4.23 9.78
N PRO A 98 -19.41 -4.20 10.91
CA PRO A 98 -18.88 -5.42 11.55
C PRO A 98 -19.96 -6.46 11.87
N SER A 99 -21.22 -6.06 12.01
CA SER A 99 -22.35 -6.97 12.25
C SER A 99 -22.78 -7.79 11.03
N THR A 100 -22.42 -7.36 9.83
CA THR A 100 -22.84 -8.00 8.56
C THR A 100 -21.68 -8.41 7.67
N SER A 101 -20.43 -8.11 8.09
CA SER A 101 -19.22 -8.43 7.35
C SER A 101 -18.06 -8.72 8.30
N ASP A 102 -17.36 -9.83 8.04
CA ASP A 102 -16.15 -10.24 8.75
C ASP A 102 -14.90 -9.45 8.33
N ARG A 103 -15.05 -8.56 7.34
CA ARG A 103 -14.01 -7.66 6.82
C ARG A 103 -14.18 -6.22 7.28
N ALA A 104 -15.43 -5.79 7.50
CA ALA A 104 -15.75 -4.40 7.85
C ALA A 104 -15.06 -3.98 9.16
N SER A 105 -14.47 -2.78 9.18
CA SER A 105 -13.98 -2.14 10.41
C SER A 105 -15.09 -1.30 11.05
N VAL A 106 -14.92 -0.92 12.33
CA VAL A 106 -15.79 0.11 12.94
C VAL A 106 -15.61 1.43 12.16
N GLY A 107 -16.72 2.12 11.91
CA GLY A 107 -16.72 3.40 11.20
C GLY A 107 -16.05 4.51 12.01
N GLY A 108 -15.44 5.48 11.32
CA GLY A 108 -14.78 6.62 11.95
C GLY A 108 -13.28 6.44 12.16
N GLU A 109 -12.65 7.49 12.69
CA GLU A 109 -11.21 7.55 12.98
C GLU A 109 -10.90 7.55 14.49
N GLY A 110 -11.93 7.39 15.31
CA GLY A 110 -11.84 7.35 16.77
C GLY A 110 -11.36 6.00 17.30
N THR A 111 -11.54 5.80 18.60
CA THR A 111 -11.19 4.58 19.33
C THR A 111 -12.39 3.66 19.56
N ASP A 112 -13.47 3.88 18.83
CA ASP A 112 -14.68 3.09 18.96
C ASP A 112 -14.42 1.62 18.61
N THR A 113 -15.10 0.74 19.32
CA THR A 113 -14.98 -0.71 19.15
C THR A 113 -16.35 -1.38 19.11
N GLN A 114 -16.43 -2.52 18.45
CA GLN A 114 -17.62 -3.36 18.43
C GLN A 114 -17.23 -4.81 18.68
N THR A 115 -17.90 -5.48 19.61
CA THR A 115 -17.75 -6.93 19.78
C THR A 115 -18.69 -7.67 18.84
N VAL A 116 -18.18 -8.66 18.12
CA VAL A 116 -18.95 -9.53 17.23
C VAL A 116 -18.61 -10.99 17.47
N THR A 117 -19.51 -11.89 17.08
CA THR A 117 -19.26 -13.33 17.02
C THR A 117 -19.19 -13.75 15.56
N LEU A 118 -18.06 -14.32 15.14
CA LEU A 118 -17.85 -14.82 13.79
C LEU A 118 -18.61 -16.13 13.55
N ALA A 119 -18.70 -16.54 12.28
CA ALA A 119 -19.41 -17.75 11.89
C ALA A 119 -18.87 -19.03 12.55
N ASP A 120 -17.58 -19.05 12.91
CA ASP A 120 -16.93 -20.16 13.61
C ASP A 120 -17.10 -20.12 15.14
N GLY A 121 -17.86 -19.14 15.66
CA GLY A 121 -18.09 -18.93 17.09
C GLY A 121 -17.03 -18.07 17.78
N THR A 122 -15.99 -17.63 17.08
CA THR A 122 -14.96 -16.74 17.64
C THR A 122 -15.56 -15.40 18.02
N VAL A 123 -15.35 -14.96 19.26
CA VAL A 123 -15.70 -13.60 19.71
C VAL A 123 -14.53 -12.67 19.42
N GLU A 124 -14.78 -11.61 18.64
CA GLU A 124 -13.79 -10.64 18.21
C GLU A 124 -14.18 -9.22 18.66
N THR A 125 -13.22 -8.48 19.21
CA THR A 125 -13.33 -7.02 19.33
C THR A 125 -12.81 -6.37 18.05
N VAL A 126 -13.70 -5.67 17.36
CA VAL A 126 -13.46 -5.00 16.10
C VAL A 126 -13.15 -3.53 16.37
N TYR A 127 -12.09 -3.02 15.75
CA TYR A 127 -11.62 -1.64 15.91
C TYR A 127 -11.89 -0.80 14.66
N THR A 128 -11.60 0.50 14.75
CA THR A 128 -11.62 1.40 13.59
C THR A 128 -10.50 1.09 12.62
N TRP A 129 -10.71 1.43 11.35
CA TRP A 129 -9.69 1.23 10.30
C TRP A 129 -8.34 1.88 10.63
N PRO A 130 -8.27 3.15 11.10
CA PRO A 130 -6.99 3.76 11.47
C PRO A 130 -6.29 3.09 12.63
N THR A 131 -7.03 2.37 13.50
CA THR A 131 -6.43 1.61 14.59
C THR A 131 -5.60 0.45 14.05
N TYR A 132 -6.16 -0.36 13.15
CA TYR A 132 -5.43 -1.48 12.54
C TYR A 132 -4.21 -0.99 11.75
N VAL A 133 -4.37 0.01 10.89
CA VAL A 133 -3.25 0.56 10.11
C VAL A 133 -2.21 1.23 11.01
N GLY A 134 -2.66 1.92 12.07
CA GLY A 134 -1.79 2.50 13.08
C GLY A 134 -0.91 1.46 13.78
N TRP A 135 -1.46 0.30 14.13
CA TRP A 135 -0.68 -0.80 14.72
C TRP A 135 0.31 -1.41 13.73
N MET A 136 -0.06 -1.53 12.45
CA MET A 136 0.87 -2.00 11.42
C MET A 136 2.04 -1.03 11.26
N ILE A 137 1.79 0.29 11.27
CA ILE A 137 2.84 1.31 11.23
C ILE A 137 3.77 1.19 12.45
N ASP A 138 3.21 1.08 13.66
CA ASP A 138 4.01 0.94 14.88
C ASP A 138 4.84 -0.35 14.87
N GLY A 139 4.25 -1.45 14.39
CA GLY A 139 4.92 -2.72 14.23
C GLY A 139 6.09 -2.66 13.25
N ALA A 140 5.94 -1.98 12.11
CA ALA A 140 7.03 -1.76 11.17
C ALA A 140 8.17 -0.95 11.80
N LYS A 141 7.84 0.17 12.46
CA LYS A 141 8.81 1.02 13.15
C LYS A 141 9.57 0.26 14.24
N SER A 142 8.88 -0.61 15.00
CA SER A 142 9.51 -1.44 16.02
C SER A 142 10.61 -2.38 15.48
N LYS A 143 10.57 -2.69 14.18
CA LYS A 143 11.56 -3.52 13.48
C LYS A 143 12.65 -2.70 12.77
N GLY A 144 12.62 -1.37 12.90
CA GLY A 144 13.49 -0.46 12.16
C GLY A 144 13.11 -0.30 10.68
N ALA A 145 11.90 -0.73 10.29
CA ALA A 145 11.41 -0.57 8.92
C ALA A 145 10.67 0.77 8.76
N THR A 146 10.68 1.30 7.54
CA THR A 146 9.96 2.52 7.15
C THR A 146 8.60 2.16 6.61
N ALA A 147 7.53 2.49 7.35
CA ALA A 147 6.16 2.38 6.85
C ALA A 147 5.83 3.53 5.89
N ILE A 148 5.08 3.24 4.84
CA ILE A 148 4.51 4.18 3.87
C ILE A 148 3.03 3.82 3.77
N VAL A 149 2.15 4.79 3.98
CA VAL A 149 0.70 4.57 3.87
C VAL A 149 0.25 5.03 2.49
N SER A 150 -0.56 4.23 1.83
CA SER A 150 -1.13 4.55 0.52
C SER A 150 -2.65 4.64 0.62
N GLY A 151 -3.24 5.66 -0.01
CA GLY A 151 -4.69 5.68 -0.21
C GLY A 151 -5.10 4.57 -1.17
N GLN A 152 -6.24 3.91 -0.94
CA GLN A 152 -6.69 2.84 -1.84
C GLN A 152 -6.81 3.32 -3.30
N THR A 153 -6.61 2.41 -4.25
CA THR A 153 -6.88 2.66 -5.67
C THR A 153 -8.38 2.96 -5.89
N PRO A 154 -8.73 3.73 -6.94
CA PRO A 154 -10.13 3.91 -7.31
C PRO A 154 -10.67 2.63 -7.98
N ASN A 155 -11.97 2.35 -7.79
CA ASN A 155 -12.72 1.55 -8.77
C ASN A 155 -12.71 2.26 -10.13
N ASN A 156 -13.20 1.60 -11.19
CA ASN A 156 -13.36 2.17 -12.51
C ASN A 156 -14.11 3.53 -12.43
N PRO A 157 -13.43 4.66 -12.63
CA PRO A 157 -14.02 5.97 -12.42
C PRO A 157 -14.98 6.39 -13.55
N TYR A 158 -15.10 5.59 -14.62
CA TYR A 158 -16.07 5.78 -15.69
C TYR A 158 -17.27 4.85 -15.58
N GLU A 159 -17.37 4.03 -14.52
CA GLU A 159 -18.50 3.13 -14.34
C GLU A 159 -19.82 3.90 -14.43
N ASN A 160 -20.66 3.50 -15.38
CA ASN A 160 -21.97 4.11 -15.65
C ASN A 160 -21.93 5.64 -15.88
N SER A 161 -20.78 6.17 -16.31
CA SER A 161 -20.57 7.61 -16.53
C SER A 161 -19.80 7.88 -17.83
N SER A 162 -20.04 9.04 -18.44
CA SER A 162 -19.25 9.54 -19.58
C SER A 162 -18.02 10.34 -19.14
N THR A 163 -18.02 10.82 -17.89
CA THR A 163 -16.94 11.59 -17.28
C THR A 163 -16.40 10.89 -16.03
N ILE A 164 -15.20 11.28 -15.59
CA ILE A 164 -14.57 10.73 -14.39
C ILE A 164 -15.42 11.06 -13.15
N ILE A 165 -15.76 10.02 -12.40
CA ILE A 165 -16.28 10.12 -11.03
C ILE A 165 -15.08 10.21 -10.08
N ASN A 166 -14.78 11.41 -9.62
CA ASN A 166 -13.73 11.67 -8.63
C ASN A 166 -14.33 11.82 -7.23
N SER A 167 -14.74 10.71 -6.63
CA SER A 167 -15.29 10.66 -5.27
C SER A 167 -14.45 9.69 -4.42
N PRO A 168 -13.41 10.19 -3.72
CA PRO A 168 -12.57 9.33 -2.90
C PRO A 168 -13.39 8.69 -1.77
N PRO A 169 -13.29 7.36 -1.55
CA PRO A 169 -13.90 6.74 -0.40
C PRO A 169 -13.22 7.23 0.89
N ARG A 170 -13.95 7.17 2.02
CA ARG A 170 -13.47 7.65 3.33
C ARG A 170 -12.09 7.12 3.71
N PHE A 171 -11.73 5.91 3.27
CA PHE A 171 -10.45 5.28 3.58
C PHE A 171 -9.24 6.00 2.98
N VAL A 172 -9.41 6.74 1.88
CA VAL A 172 -8.35 7.63 1.35
C VAL A 172 -8.04 8.74 2.35
N GLY A 173 -9.07 9.36 2.92
CA GLY A 173 -8.93 10.36 3.98
C GLY A 173 -8.31 9.75 5.24
N TYR A 174 -8.77 8.57 5.66
CA TYR A 174 -8.26 7.88 6.84
C TYR A 174 -6.78 7.51 6.69
N ALA A 175 -6.37 7.03 5.51
CA ALA A 175 -4.98 6.73 5.17
C ALA A 175 -4.09 7.97 5.31
N LYS A 176 -4.51 9.10 4.73
CA LYS A 176 -3.80 10.38 4.84
C LYS A 176 -3.66 10.83 6.30
N ASN A 177 -4.75 10.77 7.06
CA ASN A 177 -4.79 11.25 8.44
C ASN A 177 -3.93 10.38 9.37
N ILE A 178 -3.99 9.05 9.26
CA ILE A 178 -3.17 8.16 10.09
C ILE A 178 -1.69 8.29 9.75
N ALA A 179 -1.35 8.47 8.46
CA ALA A 179 0.03 8.70 8.04
C ALA A 179 0.59 9.97 8.67
N ALA A 180 -0.15 11.07 8.60
CA ALA A 180 0.21 12.33 9.25
C ALA A 180 0.34 12.19 10.77
N LYS A 181 -0.64 11.55 11.43
CA LYS A 181 -0.64 11.31 12.88
C LYS A 181 0.57 10.48 13.33
N LYS A 182 0.99 9.52 12.52
CA LYS A 182 2.15 8.66 12.81
C LYS A 182 3.46 9.22 12.26
N GLY A 183 3.46 10.35 11.55
CA GLY A 183 4.66 10.92 10.94
C GLY A 183 5.33 9.97 9.96
N VAL A 184 4.56 9.35 9.07
CA VAL A 184 5.06 8.49 7.98
C VAL A 184 4.61 9.03 6.62
N PRO A 185 5.36 8.74 5.53
CA PRO A 185 4.98 9.17 4.19
C PRO A 185 3.57 8.71 3.79
N TYR A 186 2.85 9.57 3.07
CA TYR A 186 1.56 9.27 2.47
C TYR A 186 1.61 9.38 0.94
N VAL A 187 1.22 8.32 0.25
CA VAL A 187 1.04 8.30 -1.19
C VAL A 187 -0.45 8.42 -1.52
N ASP A 188 -0.83 9.50 -2.20
CA ASP A 188 -2.20 9.65 -2.72
C ASP A 188 -2.38 8.87 -4.02
N HIS A 189 -2.38 7.55 -3.90
CA HIS A 189 -2.47 6.64 -5.03
C HIS A 189 -3.86 6.69 -5.68
N PHE A 190 -4.91 7.04 -4.92
CA PHE A 190 -6.23 7.36 -5.46
C PHE A 190 -6.16 8.53 -6.45
N ALA A 191 -5.73 9.71 -5.99
CA ALA A 191 -5.70 10.91 -6.82
C ALA A 191 -4.75 10.77 -8.02
N SER A 192 -3.60 10.12 -7.80
CA SER A 192 -2.64 9.83 -8.88
C SER A 192 -3.26 8.95 -9.97
N SER A 193 -4.06 7.96 -9.59
CA SER A 193 -4.76 7.07 -10.51
C SER A 193 -5.90 7.78 -11.24
N ILE A 194 -6.68 8.60 -10.54
CA ILE A 194 -7.72 9.44 -11.16
C ILE A 194 -7.11 10.38 -12.22
N SER A 195 -5.97 11.02 -11.90
CA SER A 195 -5.23 11.86 -12.84
C SER A 195 -4.76 11.08 -14.07
N LEU A 196 -4.35 9.82 -13.89
CA LEU A 196 -3.99 8.92 -15.00
C LEU A 196 -5.19 8.53 -15.86
N TYR A 197 -6.26 8.05 -15.26
CA TYR A 197 -7.46 7.66 -16.00
C TYR A 197 -8.09 8.83 -16.74
N THR A 198 -8.03 10.05 -16.18
CA THR A 198 -8.46 11.28 -16.87
C THR A 198 -7.69 11.48 -18.18
N LYS A 199 -6.36 11.24 -18.18
CA LYS A 199 -5.52 11.39 -19.37
C LYS A 199 -5.71 10.26 -20.39
N LEU A 200 -5.94 9.04 -19.92
CA LEU A 200 -6.15 7.88 -20.78
C LEU A 200 -7.54 7.88 -21.43
N GLY A 201 -8.51 8.51 -20.78
CA GLY A 201 -9.89 8.56 -21.25
C GLY A 201 -10.66 7.26 -20.98
N LYS A 202 -11.97 7.34 -21.27
CA LYS A 202 -12.95 6.30 -20.91
C LYS A 202 -12.63 4.93 -21.50
N SER A 203 -12.56 4.83 -22.83
CA SER A 203 -12.41 3.53 -23.51
C SER A 203 -11.16 2.77 -23.08
N VAL A 204 -10.03 3.46 -22.94
CA VAL A 204 -8.78 2.84 -22.45
C VAL A 204 -8.92 2.42 -20.99
N THR A 205 -9.48 3.28 -20.14
CA THR A 205 -9.66 2.98 -18.72
C THR A 205 -10.58 1.78 -18.51
N GLU A 206 -11.75 1.74 -19.16
CA GLU A 206 -12.69 0.61 -19.05
C GLU A 206 -12.08 -0.70 -19.56
N SER A 207 -11.19 -0.66 -20.56
CA SER A 207 -10.49 -1.86 -21.04
C SER A 207 -9.60 -2.51 -19.98
N TYR A 208 -9.23 -1.78 -18.93
CA TYR A 208 -8.47 -2.32 -17.81
C TYR A 208 -9.29 -3.12 -16.82
N PHE A 209 -10.62 -3.05 -16.87
CA PHE A 209 -11.54 -3.66 -15.91
C PHE A 209 -12.35 -4.76 -16.60
N PRO A 210 -11.77 -5.95 -16.87
CA PRO A 210 -12.35 -6.94 -17.76
C PRO A 210 -13.56 -7.69 -17.20
N GLN A 211 -13.76 -7.68 -15.87
CA GLN A 211 -14.73 -8.54 -15.18
C GLN A 211 -15.70 -7.75 -14.31
N ASP A 212 -15.16 -6.80 -13.55
CA ASP A 212 -15.91 -5.94 -12.65
C ASP A 212 -15.24 -4.57 -12.57
N HIS A 213 -15.81 -3.66 -11.78
CA HIS A 213 -15.32 -2.30 -11.64
C HIS A 213 -14.09 -2.14 -10.72
N THR A 214 -13.52 -3.20 -10.15
CA THR A 214 -12.45 -3.11 -9.14
C THR A 214 -11.16 -3.75 -9.62
N HIS A 215 -11.23 -4.94 -10.20
CA HIS A 215 -10.07 -5.75 -10.51
C HIS A 215 -9.51 -5.41 -11.89
N THR A 216 -8.27 -4.93 -11.93
CA THR A 216 -7.58 -4.60 -13.17
C THR A 216 -7.03 -5.84 -13.87
N ASN A 217 -6.94 -5.82 -15.20
CA ASN A 217 -6.10 -6.75 -15.96
C ASN A 217 -4.60 -6.39 -15.83
N ASP A 218 -3.75 -7.15 -16.50
CA ASP A 218 -2.29 -6.99 -16.48
C ASP A 218 -1.81 -5.58 -16.87
N ALA A 219 -2.40 -5.01 -17.93
CA ALA A 219 -2.07 -3.67 -18.42
C ALA A 219 -2.56 -2.58 -17.46
N GLY A 220 -3.77 -2.74 -16.91
CA GLY A 220 -4.33 -1.86 -15.90
C GLY A 220 -3.49 -1.84 -14.62
N ALA A 221 -3.10 -3.02 -14.13
CA ALA A 221 -2.23 -3.16 -12.97
C ALA A 221 -0.89 -2.43 -13.18
N ASN A 222 -0.38 -2.41 -14.41
CA ASN A 222 0.84 -1.68 -14.74
C ASN A 222 0.64 -0.16 -14.70
N GLN A 223 -0.51 0.32 -15.19
CA GLN A 223 -0.87 1.75 -15.09
C GLN A 223 -1.09 2.19 -13.64
N VAL A 224 -1.67 1.33 -12.80
CA VAL A 224 -1.82 1.58 -11.36
C VAL A 224 -0.45 1.62 -10.67
N ALA A 225 0.46 0.68 -10.96
CA ALA A 225 1.83 0.78 -10.43
C ALA A 225 2.54 2.07 -10.88
N TRP A 226 2.29 2.53 -12.11
CA TRP A 226 2.80 3.81 -12.60
C TRP A 226 2.20 5.02 -11.85
N SER A 227 0.91 5.01 -11.53
CA SER A 227 0.29 6.07 -10.74
C SER A 227 0.80 6.09 -9.30
N PHE A 228 1.12 4.94 -8.69
CA PHE A 228 1.80 4.89 -7.38
C PHE A 228 3.13 5.65 -7.42
N LEU A 229 3.96 5.41 -8.46
CA LEU A 229 5.23 6.14 -8.64
C LEU A 229 5.02 7.63 -8.84
N SER A 230 3.98 8.04 -9.57
CA SER A 230 3.59 9.44 -9.69
C SER A 230 3.24 10.05 -8.32
N GLY A 231 2.57 9.30 -7.45
CA GLY A 231 2.23 9.72 -6.09
C GLY A 231 3.46 9.78 -5.16
N LEU A 232 4.45 8.90 -5.32
CA LEU A 232 5.72 8.96 -4.57
C LEU A 232 6.49 10.27 -4.79
N LYS A 233 6.29 10.94 -5.94
CA LYS A 233 6.92 12.21 -6.24
C LYS A 233 6.20 13.43 -5.66
N CYS A 234 5.04 13.22 -5.04
CA CYS A 234 4.30 14.29 -4.39
C CYS A 234 4.92 14.67 -3.03
N PRO A 235 4.72 15.92 -2.57
CA PRO A 235 5.30 16.39 -1.31
C PRO A 235 4.98 15.52 -0.09
N ALA A 236 3.78 14.92 -0.04
CA ALA A 236 3.36 14.05 1.06
C ALA A 236 4.14 12.73 1.17
N ALA A 237 4.80 12.31 0.09
CA ALA A 237 5.65 11.13 0.01
C ALA A 237 7.13 11.47 -0.21
N ALA A 238 7.51 12.75 -0.06
CA ALA A 238 8.83 13.24 -0.45
C ALA A 238 9.96 12.40 0.16
N GLY A 239 10.86 11.92 -0.70
CA GLY A 239 12.02 11.12 -0.33
C GLY A 239 11.73 9.63 -0.06
N ALA A 240 10.46 9.22 0.05
CA ALA A 240 10.12 7.81 0.20
C ALA A 240 10.53 7.03 -1.06
N LEU A 241 11.33 5.98 -0.88
CA LEU A 241 11.83 5.10 -1.95
C LEU A 241 12.63 5.78 -3.07
N SER A 242 12.93 7.08 -2.98
CA SER A 242 13.44 7.86 -4.13
C SER A 242 14.74 7.31 -4.73
N GLN A 243 15.64 6.80 -3.89
CA GLN A 243 16.91 6.18 -4.31
C GLN A 243 16.73 4.80 -4.96
N TYR A 244 15.59 4.15 -4.74
CA TYR A 244 15.29 2.82 -5.28
C TYR A 244 14.41 2.88 -6.55
N VAL A 245 13.94 4.06 -6.96
CA VAL A 245 13.19 4.21 -8.22
C VAL A 245 14.16 4.31 -9.38
N ASN A 246 14.12 3.34 -10.29
CA ASN A 246 15.03 3.24 -11.42
C ASN A 246 14.72 4.27 -12.52
N SER A 247 15.58 4.35 -13.54
CA SER A 247 15.44 5.34 -14.63
C SER A 247 14.08 5.30 -15.34
N VAL A 248 13.46 4.12 -15.49
CA VAL A 248 12.12 3.98 -16.07
C VAL A 248 11.07 4.55 -15.12
N GLY A 249 11.13 4.18 -13.84
CA GLY A 249 10.22 4.70 -12.81
C GLY A 249 10.34 6.21 -12.61
N GLN A 250 11.53 6.78 -12.80
CA GLN A 250 11.73 8.23 -12.81
C GLN A 250 10.98 8.92 -13.94
N GLY A 251 10.46 8.21 -14.95
CA GLY A 251 9.56 8.76 -15.96
C GLY A 251 8.15 9.09 -15.43
N ALA A 252 7.72 8.49 -14.31
CA ALA A 252 6.41 8.76 -13.72
C ALA A 252 6.41 10.18 -13.13
N GLY A 253 6.02 11.20 -13.91
CA GLY A 253 5.93 12.59 -13.41
C GLY A 253 5.00 12.70 -12.19
N ALA A 254 5.15 13.73 -11.36
CA ALA A 254 4.31 13.92 -10.17
C ALA A 254 2.84 14.11 -10.55
N ARG A 255 1.92 13.46 -9.80
CA ARG A 255 0.47 13.60 -9.96
C ARG A 255 -0.17 13.77 -8.58
N CYS A 256 -0.23 15.02 -8.17
CA CYS A 256 -0.97 15.54 -7.04
C CYS A 256 -1.86 16.65 -7.62
#